data_AF-A0A4Q1UGU0-F1
#
_entry.id   AF-A0A4Q1UGU0-F1
#
_cell.length_a   1.000
_cell.length_b   1.000
_cell.length_c   1.000
_cell.angle_alpha   90.00
_cell.angle_beta   90.00
_cell.angle_gamma   90.00
#
_symmetry.space_group_name_H-M   'P 1'
#
loop_
_entity.id
_entity.type
_entity.pdbx_description
1 polymer ?
#
loop_
_entity_poly.entity_id
_entity_poly.type
_entity_poly.pdbx_seq_one_letter_code
_entity_poly.pdbx_strand_id
1 'polypeptide(L)'
;MARNANLSSTVAAEQKLSALTTWIEASEETLKQAIAGSERRMLLEVIRAIDSIGYFRAFAPGHKVTDLPGYVDVCWLGASRVLSYFLPAAMVGPGAIFARTTPELSLWASGVLYQSGLVSHLKRLIDFVRYDLATLELAHSGAIRFVITADDFEAVDREAINWFGRHTKNVDRPFLDALAADQGKWIVQQLQSRVRKDEMFGIGYSSCRELEEYFEAQSQSHARSLPGNDALPDDCKVGPLTFGQYRSAMVTGMARCLKHTAFVDTLLIRKDPPAIRDILTIYKFDHQLREEWGGLHGLRDDEADILLEVMGISPADGAHLKSIPDCPQALLIRGGDDCWHSPVFGGLNCPFPWMNRKLQRMFRPDWDRAVNLREAAFRDDLRALFPEPRFFMPQKTHPLRDGRRMLTDIDATIFDRNTGTLSLFQLKWQDSFEASLRERASRQTNLTREGNEWVEVVSTYCTGLNGTERAFRLGLPQELASNAKAMRLFVLTRNGARFSGGEVQDSRAAWFSWFDLLRQCHGLKRPVDPLTDLWKIGRRSRRPRKRRGVQSFELNGVRIEIVMA
;
A
#
# COMPACT_ATOMS: atom_id res chain seq x y z
N MET A 1 -33.79 15.43 -28.60
CA MET A 1 -32.61 16.19 -29.09
C MET A 1 -31.43 16.14 -28.12
N ALA A 2 -31.57 16.46 -26.83
CA ALA A 2 -30.45 16.41 -25.86
C ALA A 2 -29.76 15.04 -25.70
N ARG A 3 -30.53 13.93 -25.69
CA ARG A 3 -29.99 12.56 -25.57
C ARG A 3 -29.12 12.15 -26.77
N ASN A 4 -29.46 12.61 -27.97
CA ASN A 4 -28.69 12.33 -29.20
C ASN A 4 -27.40 13.17 -29.28
N ALA A 5 -27.42 14.41 -28.75
CA ALA A 5 -26.23 15.25 -28.68
C ALA A 5 -25.20 14.70 -27.68
N ASN A 6 -25.65 14.19 -26.52
CA ASN A 6 -24.77 13.55 -25.55
C ASN A 6 -24.15 12.26 -26.08
N LEU A 7 -24.92 11.42 -26.76
CA LEU A 7 -24.40 10.21 -27.41
C LEU A 7 -23.32 10.54 -28.45
N SER A 8 -23.52 11.59 -29.25
CA SER A 8 -22.53 12.06 -30.24
C SER A 8 -21.24 12.55 -29.59
N SER A 9 -21.33 13.28 -28.46
CA SER A 9 -20.16 13.78 -27.71
C SER A 9 -19.33 12.64 -27.11
N THR A 10 -19.97 11.63 -26.51
CA THR A 10 -19.26 10.47 -25.93
C THR A 10 -18.54 9.66 -27.00
N VAL A 11 -19.20 9.37 -28.13
CA VAL A 11 -18.56 8.61 -29.24
C VAL A 11 -17.34 9.36 -29.79
N ALA A 12 -17.43 10.68 -29.95
CA ALA A 12 -16.29 11.49 -30.39
C ALA A 12 -15.14 11.48 -29.37
N ALA A 13 -15.44 11.51 -28.07
CA ALA A 13 -14.44 11.40 -27.02
C ALA A 13 -13.74 10.04 -27.03
N GLU A 14 -14.49 8.94 -27.19
CA GLU A 14 -13.95 7.57 -27.29
C GLU A 14 -13.02 7.40 -28.50
N GLN A 15 -13.39 7.93 -29.66
CA GLN A 15 -12.55 7.90 -30.86
C GLN A 15 -11.23 8.66 -30.62
N LYS A 16 -11.29 9.86 -30.03
CA LYS A 16 -10.10 10.66 -29.74
C LYS A 16 -9.21 9.99 -28.69
N LEU A 17 -9.80 9.38 -27.67
CA LEU A 17 -9.10 8.63 -26.63
C LEU A 17 -8.43 7.36 -27.19
N SER A 18 -9.10 6.65 -28.10
CA SER A 18 -8.55 5.50 -28.80
C SER A 18 -7.31 5.89 -29.62
N ALA A 19 -7.39 6.96 -30.41
CA ALA A 19 -6.25 7.48 -31.17
C ALA A 19 -5.06 7.87 -30.27
N LEU A 20 -5.34 8.51 -29.13
CA LEU A 20 -4.31 8.84 -28.14
C LEU A 20 -3.66 7.58 -27.53
N THR A 21 -4.45 6.55 -27.25
CA THR A 21 -3.94 5.28 -26.69
C THR A 21 -3.05 4.55 -27.68
N THR A 22 -3.43 4.50 -28.97
CA THR A 22 -2.59 3.95 -30.04
C THR A 22 -1.27 4.71 -30.16
N TRP A 23 -1.29 6.04 -30.08
CA TRP A 23 -0.07 6.85 -30.11
C TRP A 23 0.85 6.56 -28.91
N ILE A 24 0.29 6.37 -27.71
CA ILE A 24 1.05 6.00 -26.52
C ILE A 24 1.79 4.68 -26.75
N GLU A 25 1.10 3.66 -27.26
CA GLU A 25 1.70 2.35 -27.53
C GLU A 25 2.84 2.43 -28.56
N ALA A 26 2.64 3.20 -29.64
CA ALA A 26 3.68 3.43 -30.64
C ALA A 26 4.88 4.21 -30.08
N SER A 27 4.64 5.19 -29.22
CA SER A 27 5.69 6.02 -28.60
C SER A 27 6.53 5.21 -27.61
N GLU A 28 5.92 4.28 -26.89
CA GLU A 28 6.63 3.38 -25.99
C GLU A 28 7.52 2.41 -26.73
N GLU A 29 7.07 1.90 -27.88
CA GLU A 29 7.90 1.03 -28.71
C GLU A 29 9.07 1.81 -29.34
N THR A 30 8.81 3.05 -29.80
CA THR A 30 9.87 3.96 -30.27
C THR A 30 10.89 4.24 -29.17
N LEU A 31 10.44 4.47 -27.93
CA LEU A 31 11.33 4.68 -26.79
C LEU A 31 12.22 3.46 -26.54
N LYS A 32 11.65 2.25 -26.54
CA LYS A 32 12.44 1.00 -26.36
C LYS A 32 13.49 0.84 -27.45
N GLN A 33 13.14 1.14 -28.70
CA GLN A 33 14.08 1.10 -29.82
C GLN A 33 15.19 2.15 -29.66
N ALA A 34 14.85 3.36 -29.20
CA ALA A 34 15.81 4.44 -29.00
C ALA A 34 16.83 4.17 -27.88
N ILE A 35 16.47 3.37 -26.88
CA ILE A 35 17.38 2.98 -25.79
C ILE A 35 18.14 1.67 -26.05
N ALA A 36 17.85 0.98 -27.16
CA ALA A 36 18.44 -0.31 -27.47
C ALA A 36 19.99 -0.24 -27.50
N GLY A 37 20.65 -1.17 -26.82
CA GLY A 37 22.11 -1.18 -26.63
C GLY A 37 22.65 -0.24 -25.55
N SER A 38 21.80 0.56 -24.91
CA SER A 38 22.16 1.45 -23.79
C SER A 38 21.29 1.24 -22.54
N GLU A 39 20.48 0.18 -22.53
CA GLU A 39 19.37 -0.04 -21.62
C GLU A 39 19.80 -0.01 -20.16
N ARG A 40 20.93 -0.64 -19.83
CA ARG A 40 21.44 -0.70 -18.45
C ARG A 40 21.83 0.68 -17.89
N ARG A 41 22.51 1.51 -18.71
CA ARG A 41 22.87 2.89 -18.32
C ARG A 41 21.62 3.75 -18.14
N MET A 42 20.67 3.60 -19.06
CA MET A 42 19.42 4.35 -19.04
C MET A 42 18.53 3.92 -17.86
N LEU A 43 18.52 2.63 -17.50
CA LEU A 43 17.86 2.11 -16.31
C LEU A 43 18.43 2.75 -15.04
N LEU A 44 19.75 2.81 -14.88
CA LEU A 44 20.37 3.46 -13.72
C LEU A 44 19.89 4.91 -13.55
N GLU A 45 19.85 5.68 -14.63
CA GLU A 45 19.38 7.08 -14.57
C GLU A 45 17.88 7.19 -14.25
N VAL A 46 17.06 6.24 -14.72
CA VAL A 46 15.65 6.15 -14.32
C VAL A 46 15.51 5.80 -12.84
N ILE A 47 16.29 4.85 -12.32
CA ILE A 47 16.29 4.49 -10.89
C ILE A 47 16.65 5.72 -10.05
N ARG A 48 17.70 6.44 -10.43
CA ARG A 48 18.14 7.68 -9.78
C ARG A 48 17.09 8.80 -9.82
N ALA A 49 16.35 8.91 -10.92
CA ALA A 49 15.22 9.83 -11.03
C ALA A 49 14.10 9.44 -10.04
N ILE A 50 13.75 8.14 -9.96
CA ILE A 50 12.77 7.64 -9.00
C ILE A 50 13.25 7.86 -7.55
N ASP A 51 14.53 7.63 -7.25
CA ASP A 51 15.13 7.88 -5.93
C ASP A 51 15.01 9.35 -5.53
N SER A 52 15.29 10.27 -6.46
CA SER A 52 15.13 11.70 -6.20
C SER A 52 13.68 12.03 -5.82
N ILE A 53 12.69 11.47 -6.54
CA ILE A 53 11.27 11.63 -6.23
C ILE A 53 10.91 11.00 -4.88
N GLY A 54 11.39 9.78 -4.61
CA GLY A 54 11.16 9.07 -3.35
C GLY A 54 11.72 9.82 -2.15
N TYR A 55 12.91 10.39 -2.28
CA TYR A 55 13.54 11.25 -1.27
C TYR A 55 12.67 12.48 -0.98
N PHE A 56 12.23 13.22 -2.01
CA PHE A 56 11.35 14.37 -1.80
C PHE A 56 10.00 13.98 -1.18
N ARG A 57 9.41 12.84 -1.55
CA ARG A 57 8.17 12.35 -0.92
C ARG A 57 8.34 12.08 0.58
N ALA A 58 9.46 11.49 0.97
CA ALA A 58 9.72 11.11 2.36
C ALA A 58 10.05 12.31 3.25
N PHE A 59 10.93 13.21 2.78
CA PHE A 59 11.51 14.26 3.62
C PHE A 59 11.01 15.67 3.32
N ALA A 60 10.47 15.91 2.12
CA ALA A 60 10.01 17.23 1.70
C ALA A 60 8.75 17.17 0.81
N PRO A 61 7.64 16.56 1.27
CA PRO A 61 6.46 16.31 0.44
C PRO A 61 5.78 17.59 -0.09
N GLY A 62 6.05 18.75 0.51
CA GLY A 62 5.59 20.06 0.03
C GLY A 62 6.57 20.79 -0.89
N HIS A 63 7.75 20.22 -1.17
CA HIS A 63 8.78 20.85 -1.99
C HIS A 63 8.35 20.91 -3.46
N LYS A 64 8.39 22.10 -4.04
CA LYS A 64 8.15 22.29 -5.48
C LYS A 64 9.42 22.00 -6.25
N VAL A 65 9.48 20.82 -6.86
CA VAL A 65 10.58 20.42 -7.76
C VAL A 65 10.52 21.18 -9.09
N THR A 66 9.32 21.53 -9.54
CA THR A 66 9.02 22.25 -10.79
C THR A 66 7.69 22.98 -10.63
N ASP A 67 7.40 23.88 -11.57
CA ASP A 67 6.11 24.56 -11.66
C ASP A 67 4.97 23.65 -12.15
N LEU A 68 5.29 22.43 -12.60
CA LEU A 68 4.29 21.44 -12.99
C LEU A 68 3.47 20.98 -11.78
N PRO A 69 2.13 21.14 -11.80
CA PRO A 69 1.27 20.74 -10.68
C PRO A 69 1.38 19.24 -10.38
N GLY A 70 1.60 18.89 -9.11
CA GLY A 70 1.62 17.49 -8.67
C GLY A 70 2.76 16.65 -9.25
N TYR A 71 3.84 17.28 -9.75
CA TYR A 71 4.96 16.60 -10.42
C TYR A 71 5.48 15.36 -9.69
N VAL A 72 5.71 15.48 -8.37
CA VAL A 72 6.21 14.38 -7.53
C VAL A 72 5.24 13.19 -7.52
N ASP A 73 3.93 13.44 -7.40
CA ASP A 73 2.91 12.39 -7.43
C ASP A 73 2.78 11.76 -8.81
N VAL A 74 2.82 12.57 -9.88
CA VAL A 74 2.77 12.09 -11.26
C VAL A 74 3.96 11.20 -11.58
N CYS A 75 5.19 11.63 -11.27
CA CYS A 75 6.37 10.80 -11.46
C CYS A 75 6.29 9.48 -10.69
N TRP A 76 5.78 9.52 -9.45
CA TRP A 76 5.61 8.33 -8.61
C TRP A 76 4.64 7.31 -9.25
N LEU A 77 3.52 7.79 -9.81
CA LEU A 77 2.55 6.98 -10.59
C LEU A 77 3.18 6.31 -11.83
N GLY A 78 4.25 6.91 -12.38
CA GLY A 78 4.94 6.46 -13.59
C GLY A 78 6.02 5.40 -13.36
N ALA A 79 6.45 5.18 -12.11
CA ALA A 79 7.64 4.39 -11.79
C ALA A 79 7.58 2.93 -12.27
N SER A 80 6.51 2.17 -11.97
CA SER A 80 6.39 0.78 -12.47
C SER A 80 6.37 0.73 -14.00
N ARG A 81 5.67 1.67 -14.63
CA ARG A 81 5.56 1.74 -16.09
C ARG A 81 6.92 1.96 -16.73
N VAL A 82 7.66 2.97 -16.30
CA VAL A 82 8.97 3.29 -16.89
C VAL A 82 9.98 2.17 -16.66
N LEU A 83 10.01 1.56 -15.47
CA LEU A 83 10.89 0.42 -15.18
C LEU A 83 10.59 -0.77 -16.10
N SER A 84 9.31 -0.99 -16.43
CA SER A 84 8.90 -2.08 -17.33
C SER A 84 9.43 -1.96 -18.77
N TYR A 85 9.86 -0.78 -19.20
CA TYR A 85 10.45 -0.58 -20.53
C TYR A 85 11.84 -1.18 -20.67
N PHE A 86 12.54 -1.36 -19.55
CA PHE A 86 13.92 -1.82 -19.51
C PHE A 86 14.03 -3.34 -19.34
N LEU A 87 12.90 -4.03 -19.15
CA LEU A 87 12.87 -5.47 -18.88
C LEU A 87 12.75 -6.31 -20.17
N PRO A 88 13.51 -7.42 -20.29
CA PRO A 88 14.56 -7.89 -19.36
C PRO A 88 15.95 -7.29 -19.65
N ALA A 89 16.12 -6.60 -20.78
CA ALA A 89 17.43 -6.29 -21.38
C ALA A 89 18.40 -5.51 -20.48
N ALA A 90 17.89 -4.60 -19.64
CA ALA A 90 18.72 -3.80 -18.73
C ALA A 90 19.12 -4.53 -17.43
N MET A 91 18.58 -5.71 -17.18
CA MET A 91 18.80 -6.45 -15.93
C MET A 91 19.66 -7.69 -16.11
N VAL A 92 20.24 -7.87 -17.30
CA VAL A 92 21.09 -9.00 -17.67
C VAL A 92 22.45 -8.51 -18.14
N GLY A 93 23.46 -9.37 -18.06
CA GLY A 93 24.83 -9.11 -18.48
C GLY A 93 25.79 -8.84 -17.32
N PRO A 94 27.10 -8.91 -17.59
CA PRO A 94 28.12 -8.98 -16.53
C PRO A 94 28.36 -7.64 -15.84
N GLY A 95 28.78 -7.73 -14.57
CA GLY A 95 29.27 -6.61 -13.75
C GLY A 95 28.19 -5.60 -13.34
N ALA A 96 28.58 -4.56 -12.63
CA ALA A 96 27.73 -3.42 -12.29
C ALA A 96 28.00 -2.25 -13.24
N ILE A 97 26.95 -1.52 -13.64
CA ILE A 97 27.11 -0.26 -14.35
C ILE A 97 27.06 0.88 -13.35
N PHE A 98 28.10 1.70 -13.39
CA PHE A 98 28.16 2.97 -12.71
C PHE A 98 28.65 4.05 -13.69
N ALA A 99 27.91 5.14 -13.77
CA ALA A 99 28.28 6.33 -14.53
C ALA A 99 27.87 7.57 -13.72
N ARG A 100 28.57 8.69 -13.89
CA ARG A 100 28.07 9.98 -13.37
C ARG A 100 26.89 10.45 -14.22
N THR A 101 25.88 11.00 -13.57
CA THR A 101 24.74 11.63 -14.24
C THR A 101 25.22 12.88 -14.98
N THR A 102 24.79 13.05 -16.23
CA THR A 102 24.92 14.33 -16.97
C THR A 102 23.61 15.11 -16.92
N PRO A 103 23.63 16.44 -17.14
CA PRO A 103 22.40 17.23 -17.21
C PRO A 103 21.38 16.72 -18.23
N GLU A 104 21.85 16.25 -19.40
CA GLU A 104 21.00 15.74 -20.48
C GLU A 104 20.32 14.43 -20.09
N LEU A 105 21.08 13.49 -19.51
CA LEU A 105 20.54 12.23 -19.00
C LEU A 105 19.58 12.47 -17.85
N SER A 106 19.91 13.40 -16.97
CA SER A 106 19.08 13.79 -15.84
C SER A 106 17.72 14.32 -16.31
N LEU A 107 17.74 15.22 -17.29
CA LEU A 107 16.54 15.80 -17.88
C LEU A 107 15.72 14.75 -18.63
N TRP A 108 16.39 13.90 -19.42
CA TRP A 108 15.74 12.81 -20.15
C TRP A 108 15.02 11.84 -19.20
N ALA A 109 15.70 11.32 -18.17
CA ALA A 109 15.12 10.36 -17.24
C ALA A 109 13.93 10.96 -16.47
N SER A 110 14.06 12.22 -16.04
CA SER A 110 12.97 12.94 -15.36
C SER A 110 11.77 13.18 -16.30
N GLY A 111 12.03 13.49 -17.57
CA GLY A 111 11.00 13.66 -18.60
C GLY A 111 10.26 12.36 -18.90
N VAL A 112 10.98 11.26 -19.12
CA VAL A 112 10.37 9.94 -19.38
C VAL A 112 9.59 9.43 -18.17
N LEU A 113 10.10 9.63 -16.95
CA LEU A 113 9.39 9.28 -15.72
C LEU A 113 8.07 10.07 -15.59
N TYR A 114 8.11 11.38 -15.81
CA TYR A 114 6.93 12.24 -15.74
C TYR A 114 5.89 11.88 -16.82
N GLN A 115 6.32 11.68 -18.07
CA GLN A 115 5.44 11.26 -19.17
C GLN A 115 4.80 9.90 -18.87
N SER A 116 5.59 8.93 -18.37
CA SER A 116 5.06 7.63 -17.93
C SER A 116 4.02 7.80 -16.81
N GLY A 117 4.20 8.79 -15.94
CA GLY A 117 3.23 9.20 -14.93
C GLY A 117 1.91 9.69 -15.49
N LEU A 118 1.96 10.59 -16.49
CA LEU A 118 0.77 11.09 -17.18
C LEU A 118 0.02 9.96 -17.90
N VAL A 119 0.75 9.04 -18.55
CA VAL A 119 0.15 7.86 -19.19
C VAL A 119 -0.50 6.95 -18.15
N SER A 120 0.17 6.65 -17.03
CA SER A 120 -0.42 5.87 -15.94
C SER A 120 -1.68 6.53 -15.37
N HIS A 121 -1.68 7.86 -15.23
CA HIS A 121 -2.85 8.61 -14.78
C HIS A 121 -4.01 8.51 -15.79
N LEU A 122 -3.75 8.69 -17.09
CA LEU A 122 -4.76 8.51 -18.13
C LEU A 122 -5.35 7.10 -18.10
N LYS A 123 -4.52 6.05 -18.02
CA LYS A 123 -4.99 4.66 -17.93
C LYS A 123 -5.88 4.42 -16.71
N ARG A 124 -5.54 5.04 -15.57
CA ARG A 124 -6.40 5.01 -14.38
C ARG A 124 -7.75 5.70 -14.61
N LEU A 125 -7.79 6.81 -15.34
CA LEU A 125 -9.06 7.49 -15.70
C LEU A 125 -9.91 6.64 -16.66
N ILE A 126 -9.28 5.93 -17.60
CA ILE A 126 -9.97 4.97 -18.47
C ILE A 126 -10.61 3.87 -17.62
N ASP A 127 -9.88 3.34 -16.64
CA ASP A 127 -10.43 2.34 -15.72
C ASP A 127 -11.55 2.92 -14.85
N PHE A 128 -11.51 4.21 -14.46
CA PHE A 128 -12.63 4.84 -13.75
C PHE A 128 -13.92 4.80 -14.58
N VAL A 129 -13.84 5.02 -15.89
CA VAL A 129 -14.99 4.88 -16.80
C VAL A 129 -15.42 3.42 -16.88
N ARG A 130 -14.47 2.48 -17.03
CA ARG A 130 -14.73 1.04 -17.12
C ARG A 130 -15.48 0.49 -15.89
N TYR A 131 -15.23 1.04 -14.70
CA TYR A 131 -15.84 0.62 -13.45
C TYR A 131 -16.96 1.56 -12.95
N ASP A 132 -17.56 2.35 -13.85
CA ASP A 132 -18.69 3.25 -13.57
C ASP A 132 -18.43 4.28 -12.46
N LEU A 133 -17.17 4.68 -12.27
CA LEU A 133 -16.77 5.72 -11.31
C LEU A 133 -16.72 7.11 -11.96
N ALA A 134 -16.66 7.15 -13.28
CA ALA A 134 -16.63 8.36 -14.09
C ALA A 134 -17.38 8.17 -15.40
N THR A 135 -17.79 9.28 -16.01
CA THR A 135 -18.28 9.32 -17.39
C THR A 135 -17.31 10.07 -18.29
N LEU A 136 -17.38 9.79 -19.59
CA LEU A 136 -16.53 10.41 -20.60
C LEU A 136 -17.36 11.34 -21.51
N GLU A 137 -16.87 12.56 -21.71
CA GLU A 137 -17.45 13.52 -22.65
C GLU A 137 -16.37 14.30 -23.42
N LEU A 138 -16.72 14.80 -24.60
CA LEU A 138 -15.88 15.75 -25.33
C LEU A 138 -16.33 17.17 -24.98
N ALA A 139 -15.44 17.96 -24.41
CA ALA A 139 -15.72 19.36 -24.12
C ALA A 139 -15.81 20.17 -25.42
N HIS A 140 -16.55 21.29 -25.39
CA HIS A 140 -16.61 22.24 -26.51
C HIS A 140 -15.22 22.78 -26.93
N SER A 141 -14.26 22.81 -26.00
CA SER A 141 -12.86 23.15 -26.27
C SER A 141 -12.09 22.08 -27.05
N GLY A 142 -12.70 20.91 -27.30
CA GLY A 142 -12.05 19.73 -27.87
C GLY A 142 -11.27 18.89 -26.85
N ALA A 143 -11.30 19.24 -25.56
CA ALA A 143 -10.65 18.44 -24.50
C ALA A 143 -11.43 17.14 -24.23
N ILE A 144 -10.70 16.05 -23.94
CA ILE A 144 -11.31 14.81 -23.43
C ILE A 144 -11.56 15.01 -21.95
N ARG A 145 -12.81 14.87 -21.51
CA ARG A 145 -13.20 15.15 -20.13
C ARG A 145 -13.73 13.91 -19.44
N PHE A 146 -13.09 13.58 -18.31
CA PHE A 146 -13.52 12.57 -17.36
C PHE A 146 -14.30 13.26 -16.24
N VAL A 147 -15.59 12.97 -16.12
CA VAL A 147 -16.46 13.51 -15.06
C VAL A 147 -16.58 12.45 -13.97
N ILE A 148 -15.96 12.69 -12.82
CA ILE A 148 -16.01 11.78 -11.67
C ILE A 148 -17.39 11.89 -11.01
N THR A 149 -18.19 10.85 -11.14
CA THR A 149 -19.58 10.81 -10.65
C THR A 149 -19.71 10.15 -9.30
N ALA A 150 -18.79 9.24 -8.96
CA ALA A 150 -18.80 8.52 -7.70
C ALA A 150 -18.32 9.39 -6.53
N ASP A 151 -19.03 9.29 -5.40
CA ASP A 151 -18.55 9.83 -4.12
C ASP A 151 -17.34 9.02 -3.64
N ASP A 152 -16.30 9.69 -3.12
CA ASP A 152 -15.04 9.07 -2.67
C ASP A 152 -15.16 8.45 -1.25
N PHE A 153 -15.97 7.40 -1.12
CA PHE A 153 -16.17 6.70 0.16
C PHE A 153 -14.89 6.07 0.71
N GLU A 154 -13.94 5.74 -0.17
CA GLU A 154 -12.63 5.20 0.19
C GLU A 154 -11.74 6.21 0.91
N ALA A 155 -12.06 7.51 0.82
CA ALA A 155 -11.40 8.54 1.62
C ALA A 155 -11.48 8.25 3.12
N VAL A 156 -12.57 7.62 3.58
CA VAL A 156 -12.73 7.25 4.99
C VAL A 156 -11.64 6.26 5.43
N ASP A 157 -11.40 5.23 4.62
CA ASP A 157 -10.37 4.22 4.88
C ASP A 157 -8.96 4.81 4.76
N ARG A 158 -8.71 5.64 3.73
CA ARG A 158 -7.42 6.34 3.57
C ARG A 158 -7.12 7.27 4.75
N GLU A 159 -8.12 8.01 5.23
CA GLU A 159 -7.98 8.85 6.42
C GLU A 159 -7.73 8.04 7.69
N ALA A 160 -8.37 6.87 7.83
CA ALA A 160 -8.16 5.98 8.96
C ALA A 160 -6.75 5.38 8.98
N ILE A 161 -6.23 4.94 7.84
CA ILE A 161 -4.83 4.49 7.69
C ILE A 161 -3.86 5.63 8.02
N ASN A 162 -4.09 6.83 7.49
CA ASN A 162 -3.26 8.00 7.80
C ASN A 162 -3.31 8.37 9.28
N TRP A 163 -4.48 8.25 9.91
CA TRP A 163 -4.64 8.44 11.36
C TRP A 163 -3.85 7.38 12.13
N PHE A 164 -3.97 6.10 11.77
CA PHE A 164 -3.25 5.00 12.42
C PHE A 164 -1.73 5.21 12.34
N GLY A 165 -1.24 5.61 11.16
CA GLY A 165 0.17 5.91 10.97
C GLY A 165 0.66 7.03 11.89
N ARG A 166 -0.09 8.13 11.99
CA ARG A 166 0.22 9.24 12.93
C ARG A 166 0.09 8.82 14.39
N HIS A 167 -0.92 8.02 14.72
CA HIS A 167 -1.17 7.55 16.08
C HIS A 167 0.00 6.69 16.56
N THR A 168 0.42 5.72 15.75
CA THR A 168 1.59 4.86 16.05
C THR A 168 2.85 5.70 16.24
N LYS A 169 3.10 6.67 15.34
CA LYS A 169 4.22 7.61 15.48
C LYS A 169 4.17 8.40 16.79
N ASN A 170 2.98 8.83 17.22
CA ASN A 170 2.81 9.57 18.48
C ASN A 170 3.02 8.67 19.71
N VAL A 171 2.58 7.40 19.65
CA VAL A 171 2.81 6.42 20.71
C VAL A 171 4.30 6.12 20.86
N ASP A 172 5.02 6.00 19.75
CA ASP A 172 6.46 5.72 19.75
C ASP A 172 7.33 6.96 20.02
N ARG A 173 6.75 8.17 19.90
CA ARG A 173 7.47 9.43 20.00
C ARG A 173 8.31 9.58 21.28
N PRO A 174 7.82 9.24 22.50
CA PRO A 174 8.62 9.36 23.71
C PRO A 174 9.89 8.50 23.68
N PHE A 175 9.79 7.29 23.13
CA PHE A 175 10.94 6.40 22.97
C PHE A 175 11.95 6.97 21.97
N LEU A 176 11.47 7.45 20.81
CA LEU A 176 12.34 8.03 19.78
C LEU A 176 12.99 9.34 20.24
N ASP A 177 12.28 10.18 20.99
CA ASP A 177 12.83 11.41 21.57
C ASP A 177 13.87 11.10 22.64
N ALA A 178 13.65 10.09 23.49
CA ALA A 178 14.64 9.64 24.46
C ALA A 178 15.91 9.09 23.78
N LEU A 179 15.73 8.27 22.73
CA LEU A 179 16.84 7.75 21.93
C LEU A 179 17.64 8.88 21.25
N ALA A 180 16.96 9.87 20.68
CA ALA A 180 17.59 11.04 20.07
C ALA A 180 18.28 11.96 21.09
N ALA A 181 17.72 12.11 22.30
CA ALA A 181 18.32 12.90 23.36
C ALA A 181 19.61 12.24 23.91
N ASP A 182 19.58 10.91 24.07
CA ASP A 182 20.71 10.11 24.55
C ASP A 182 21.85 10.04 23.52
N GLN A 183 21.51 9.70 22.27
CA GLN A 183 22.51 9.34 21.26
C GLN A 183 22.68 10.37 20.15
N GLY A 184 21.77 11.34 19.98
CA GLY A 184 21.70 12.18 18.77
C GLY A 184 22.98 12.97 18.46
N LYS A 185 23.65 13.54 19.49
CA LYS A 185 24.94 14.21 19.29
C LYS A 185 26.02 13.25 18.82
N TRP A 186 26.07 12.06 19.44
CA TRP A 186 27.02 11.01 19.06
C TRP A 186 26.74 10.52 17.63
N ILE A 187 25.47 10.30 17.26
CA ILE A 187 25.07 9.91 15.90
C ILE A 187 25.57 10.93 14.88
N VAL A 188 25.34 12.23 15.09
CA VAL A 188 25.82 13.28 14.17
C VAL A 188 27.34 13.23 14.02
N GLN A 189 28.08 13.07 15.11
CA GLN A 189 29.55 12.95 15.07
C GLN A 189 30.00 11.69 14.30
N GLN A 190 29.32 10.56 14.49
CA GLN A 190 29.63 9.34 13.76
C GLN A 190 29.32 9.48 12.26
N LEU A 191 28.18 10.06 11.89
CA LEU A 191 27.84 10.33 10.50
C LEU A 191 28.92 11.21 9.83
N GLN A 192 29.31 12.29 10.50
CA GLN A 192 30.34 13.20 10.00
C GLN A 192 31.72 12.55 9.90
N SER A 193 32.16 11.78 10.88
CA SER A 193 33.49 11.17 10.86
C SER A 193 33.60 10.02 9.85
N ARG A 194 32.49 9.38 9.48
CA ARG A 194 32.49 8.15 8.67
C ARG A 194 32.13 8.35 7.20
N VAL A 195 31.56 9.49 6.81
CA VAL A 195 31.26 9.79 5.41
C VAL A 195 32.36 10.60 4.73
N ARG A 196 32.63 10.29 3.47
CA ARG A 196 33.53 11.01 2.58
C ARG A 196 32.96 11.08 1.17
N LYS A 197 33.42 12.06 0.40
CA LYS A 197 33.28 12.08 -1.05
C LYS A 197 34.17 10.98 -1.62
N ASP A 198 33.61 10.15 -2.48
CA ASP A 198 34.35 9.13 -3.21
C ASP A 198 34.45 9.55 -4.67
N GLU A 199 35.65 9.55 -5.26
CA GLU A 199 35.84 10.04 -6.63
C GLU A 199 35.19 9.13 -7.67
N MET A 200 35.13 7.83 -7.39
CA MET A 200 34.56 6.85 -8.32
C MET A 200 33.06 6.76 -8.13
N PHE A 201 32.58 6.64 -6.89
CA PHE A 201 31.19 6.33 -6.57
C PHE A 201 30.37 7.52 -6.03
N GLY A 202 30.99 8.69 -5.93
CA GLY A 202 30.38 9.90 -5.37
C GLY A 202 30.39 9.91 -3.84
N ILE A 203 30.00 8.80 -3.21
CA ILE A 203 29.92 8.66 -1.75
C ILE A 203 30.63 7.40 -1.26
N GLY A 204 31.36 7.52 -0.15
CA GLY A 204 31.90 6.39 0.60
C GLY A 204 31.64 6.57 2.10
N TYR A 205 31.16 5.53 2.77
CA TYR A 205 31.00 5.54 4.23
C TYR A 205 31.23 4.17 4.86
N SER A 206 31.41 4.17 6.17
CA SER A 206 31.45 2.97 7.01
C SER A 206 30.37 3.06 8.08
N SER A 207 29.97 1.90 8.61
CA SER A 207 29.02 1.81 9.72
C SER A 207 29.68 1.22 10.96
N CYS A 208 28.99 1.32 12.10
CA CYS A 208 29.24 0.50 13.28
C CYS A 208 27.92 -0.05 13.81
N ARG A 209 27.99 -0.98 14.77
CA ARG A 209 26.83 -1.67 15.32
C ARG A 209 25.83 -0.70 15.96
N GLU A 210 26.30 0.27 16.73
CA GLU A 210 25.45 1.22 17.44
C GLU A 210 24.74 2.18 16.47
N LEU A 211 25.37 2.52 15.33
CA LEU A 211 24.71 3.23 14.25
C LEU A 211 23.60 2.38 13.62
N GLU A 212 23.84 1.09 13.45
CA GLU A 212 22.85 0.15 12.89
C GLU A 212 21.65 0.01 13.82
N GLU A 213 21.88 -0.26 15.09
CA GLU A 213 20.85 -0.38 16.12
C GLU A 213 20.00 0.90 16.22
N TYR A 214 20.61 2.08 16.10
CA TYR A 214 19.88 3.36 16.09
C TYR A 214 18.89 3.45 14.91
N PHE A 215 19.33 3.18 13.68
CA PHE A 215 18.46 3.26 12.51
C PHE A 215 17.46 2.10 12.44
N GLU A 216 17.81 0.92 12.96
CA GLU A 216 16.88 -0.20 13.10
C GLU A 216 15.75 0.12 14.07
N ALA A 217 16.03 0.75 15.21
CA ALA A 217 15.00 1.18 16.16
C ALA A 217 14.01 2.18 15.51
N GLN A 218 14.52 3.14 14.73
CA GLN A 218 13.71 4.09 13.96
C GLN A 218 12.84 3.36 12.92
N SER A 219 13.43 2.44 12.16
CA SER A 219 12.71 1.70 11.12
C SER A 219 11.70 0.70 11.67
N GLN A 220 11.96 0.07 12.82
CA GLN A 220 10.99 -0.79 13.50
C GLN A 220 9.75 0.00 13.92
N SER A 221 9.94 1.19 14.52
CA SER A 221 8.84 2.09 14.85
C SER A 221 8.05 2.49 13.59
N HIS A 222 8.75 2.86 12.52
CA HIS A 222 8.09 3.23 11.27
C HIS A 222 7.33 2.05 10.64
N ALA A 223 7.91 0.86 10.59
CA ALA A 223 7.31 -0.32 9.98
C ALA A 223 5.98 -0.73 10.62
N ARG A 224 5.85 -0.60 11.96
CA ARG A 224 4.59 -0.85 12.68
C ARG A 224 3.43 0.02 12.18
N SER A 225 3.74 1.20 11.62
CA SER A 225 2.75 2.15 11.12
C SER A 225 2.34 1.89 9.66
N LEU A 226 3.00 0.96 8.96
CA LEU A 226 2.85 0.75 7.53
C LEU A 226 1.89 -0.41 7.20
N PRO A 227 0.94 -0.21 6.26
CA PRO A 227 0.05 -1.27 5.80
C PRO A 227 0.82 -2.46 5.21
N GLY A 228 0.38 -3.68 5.53
CA GLY A 228 0.95 -4.91 4.99
C GLY A 228 2.14 -5.47 5.77
N ASN A 229 2.65 -4.75 6.77
CA ASN A 229 3.64 -5.25 7.74
C ASN A 229 3.10 -6.45 8.54
N ASP A 230 1.78 -6.55 8.69
CA ASP A 230 1.02 -7.54 9.44
C ASP A 230 0.21 -8.47 8.52
N ALA A 231 0.63 -8.62 7.25
CA ALA A 231 -0.16 -9.36 6.27
C ALA A 231 -0.32 -10.85 6.59
N LEU A 232 0.59 -11.46 7.34
CA LEU A 232 0.52 -12.85 7.81
C LEU A 232 1.08 -12.95 9.24
N PRO A 233 0.71 -13.98 10.01
CA PRO A 233 1.41 -14.34 11.24
C PRO A 233 2.90 -14.66 10.99
N ASP A 234 3.75 -14.36 11.96
CA ASP A 234 5.20 -14.43 11.79
C ASP A 234 5.74 -15.84 11.56
N ASP A 235 5.12 -16.83 12.17
CA ASP A 235 5.48 -18.24 12.13
C ASP A 235 5.06 -18.95 10.82
N CYS A 236 4.26 -18.29 9.98
CA CYS A 236 3.81 -18.83 8.71
C CYS A 236 4.99 -19.03 7.75
N LYS A 237 5.21 -20.27 7.32
CA LYS A 237 6.18 -20.62 6.26
C LYS A 237 5.65 -20.24 4.89
N VAL A 238 6.45 -19.51 4.10
CA VAL A 238 6.19 -19.14 2.71
C VAL A 238 7.46 -19.34 1.89
N GLY A 239 7.53 -20.41 1.10
CA GLY A 239 8.81 -20.89 0.58
C GLY A 239 9.70 -21.42 1.72
N PRO A 240 11.03 -21.18 1.69
CA PRO A 240 11.92 -21.73 2.71
C PRO A 240 11.86 -20.97 4.04
N LEU A 241 11.50 -19.67 4.01
CA LEU A 241 11.50 -18.78 5.17
C LEU A 241 10.11 -18.59 5.77
N THR A 242 10.10 -18.10 6.99
CA THR A 242 8.88 -17.63 7.67
C THR A 242 8.55 -16.19 7.25
N PHE A 243 7.28 -15.80 7.36
CA PHE A 243 6.87 -14.41 7.12
C PHE A 243 7.60 -13.43 8.05
N GLY A 244 7.82 -13.80 9.30
CA GLY A 244 8.57 -13.00 10.27
C GLY A 244 10.01 -12.73 9.82
N GLN A 245 10.67 -13.70 9.17
CA GLN A 245 12.00 -13.52 8.60
C GLN A 245 11.99 -12.53 7.41
N TYR A 246 11.06 -12.67 6.46
CA TYR A 246 10.93 -11.69 5.36
C TYR A 246 10.62 -10.29 5.87
N ARG A 247 9.72 -10.17 6.85
CA ARG A 247 9.36 -8.89 7.46
C ARG A 247 10.56 -8.25 8.16
N SER A 248 11.31 -9.02 8.96
CA SER A 248 12.53 -8.55 9.62
C SER A 248 13.57 -8.05 8.61
N ALA A 249 13.75 -8.76 7.49
CA ALA A 249 14.63 -8.32 6.42
C ALA A 249 14.15 -7.01 5.76
N MET A 250 12.85 -6.86 5.49
CA MET A 250 12.32 -5.60 4.97
C MET A 250 12.58 -4.41 5.92
N VAL A 251 12.38 -4.61 7.23
CA VAL A 251 12.67 -3.57 8.24
C VAL A 251 14.16 -3.22 8.27
N THR A 252 15.03 -4.21 8.16
CA THR A 252 16.48 -4.00 8.02
C THR A 252 16.82 -3.20 6.77
N GLY A 253 16.14 -3.48 5.65
CA GLY A 253 16.29 -2.74 4.41
C GLY A 253 15.87 -1.28 4.55
N MET A 254 14.74 -1.04 5.20
CA MET A 254 14.30 0.32 5.56
C MET A 254 15.35 1.04 6.41
N ALA A 255 15.95 0.37 7.41
CA ALA A 255 16.99 0.93 8.26
C ALA A 255 18.24 1.30 7.46
N ARG A 256 18.64 0.45 6.51
CA ARG A 256 19.76 0.71 5.61
C ARG A 256 19.50 1.91 4.69
N CYS A 257 18.29 2.04 4.13
CA CYS A 257 17.91 3.21 3.34
C CYS A 257 17.94 4.48 4.19
N LEU A 258 17.36 4.46 5.40
CA LEU A 258 17.36 5.60 6.31
C LEU A 258 18.77 6.03 6.72
N LYS A 259 19.63 5.07 7.07
CA LYS A 259 21.04 5.28 7.38
C LYS A 259 21.81 5.88 6.19
N HIS A 260 21.62 5.31 5.00
CA HIS A 260 22.25 5.79 3.79
C HIS A 260 21.84 7.24 3.50
N THR A 261 20.56 7.57 3.60
CA THR A 261 20.08 8.94 3.42
C THR A 261 20.67 9.89 4.45
N ALA A 262 20.81 9.49 5.73
CA ALA A 262 21.46 10.32 6.73
C ALA A 262 22.94 10.62 6.40
N PHE A 263 23.66 9.66 5.82
CA PHE A 263 25.02 9.89 5.31
C PHE A 263 25.03 10.82 4.09
N VAL A 264 24.08 10.65 3.16
CA VAL A 264 23.90 11.53 2.00
C VAL A 264 23.68 12.98 2.47
N ASP A 265 22.72 13.21 3.38
CA ASP A 265 22.41 14.54 3.92
C ASP A 265 23.64 15.17 4.60
N THR A 266 24.37 14.36 5.36
CA THR A 266 25.62 14.79 6.02
C THR A 266 26.71 15.18 5.03
N LEU A 267 26.77 14.51 3.87
CA LEU A 267 27.74 14.82 2.83
C LEU A 267 27.33 16.07 2.03
N LEU A 268 26.03 16.24 1.76
CA LEU A 268 25.48 17.36 0.99
C LEU A 268 25.69 18.73 1.63
N ILE A 269 25.84 18.79 2.96
CA ILE A 269 26.13 20.04 3.67
C ILE A 269 27.63 20.42 3.69
N ARG A 270 28.51 19.61 3.10
CA ARG A 270 29.95 19.91 3.03
C ARG A 270 30.27 20.88 1.89
N LYS A 271 31.48 21.44 1.91
CA LYS A 271 32.02 22.19 0.78
C LYS A 271 32.21 21.25 -0.42
N ASP A 272 31.69 21.65 -1.59
CA ASP A 272 31.78 20.89 -2.86
C ASP A 272 31.17 19.47 -2.80
N PRO A 273 29.87 19.34 -2.48
CA PRO A 273 29.22 18.04 -2.40
C PRO A 273 29.03 17.43 -3.80
N PRO A 274 29.04 16.10 -3.92
CA PRO A 274 28.60 15.43 -5.15
C PRO A 274 27.12 15.72 -5.43
N ALA A 275 26.69 15.53 -6.69
CA ALA A 275 25.28 15.68 -7.03
C ALA A 275 24.46 14.63 -6.27
N ILE A 276 23.36 15.06 -5.62
CA ILE A 276 22.48 14.15 -4.86
C ILE A 276 22.03 12.95 -5.69
N ARG A 277 21.78 13.15 -6.98
CA ARG A 277 21.33 12.10 -7.90
C ARG A 277 22.38 11.01 -8.12
N ASP A 278 23.67 11.33 -8.00
CA ASP A 278 24.75 10.35 -8.16
C ASP A 278 24.92 9.44 -6.95
N ILE A 279 24.45 9.88 -5.78
CA ILE A 279 24.79 9.26 -4.48
C ILE A 279 23.63 8.60 -3.75
N LEU A 280 22.37 8.87 -4.12
CA LEU A 280 21.19 8.23 -3.50
C LEU A 280 21.08 6.73 -3.86
N THR A 281 21.39 6.38 -5.11
CA THR A 281 21.36 4.99 -5.57
C THR A 281 22.76 4.40 -5.49
N ILE A 282 22.93 3.36 -4.69
CA ILE A 282 24.18 2.56 -4.65
C ILE A 282 23.97 1.21 -5.32
N TYR A 283 25.05 0.48 -5.57
CA TYR A 283 24.99 -0.90 -6.05
C TYR A 283 25.73 -1.84 -5.10
N LYS A 284 25.38 -3.11 -5.14
CA LYS A 284 26.06 -4.20 -4.43
C LYS A 284 26.10 -5.45 -5.28
N PHE A 285 27.17 -6.24 -5.13
CA PHE A 285 27.25 -7.54 -5.78
C PHE A 285 26.51 -8.61 -4.98
N ASP A 286 26.05 -9.66 -5.67
CA ASP A 286 25.27 -10.75 -5.08
C ASP A 286 26.00 -11.39 -3.91
N HIS A 287 27.29 -11.69 -4.04
CA HIS A 287 28.09 -12.29 -2.97
C HIS A 287 28.15 -11.41 -1.71
N GLN A 288 28.26 -10.08 -1.86
CA GLN A 288 28.27 -9.15 -0.73
C GLN A 288 26.91 -9.12 -0.05
N LEU A 289 25.83 -9.10 -0.85
CA LEU A 289 24.48 -9.14 -0.32
C LEU A 289 24.19 -10.46 0.40
N ARG A 290 24.62 -11.60 -0.14
CA ARG A 290 24.49 -12.92 0.53
C ARG A 290 25.21 -12.94 1.86
N GLU A 291 26.47 -12.48 1.89
CA GLU A 291 27.25 -12.43 3.13
C GLU A 291 26.57 -11.52 4.18
N GLU A 292 26.20 -10.31 3.77
CA GLU A 292 25.60 -9.33 4.67
C GLU A 292 24.21 -9.76 5.19
N TRP A 293 23.32 -10.20 4.30
CA TRP A 293 21.94 -10.53 4.65
C TRP A 293 21.82 -11.95 5.20
N GLY A 294 22.55 -12.90 4.61
CA GLY A 294 22.62 -14.26 5.09
C GLY A 294 23.24 -14.34 6.48
N GLY A 295 24.34 -13.63 6.71
CA GLY A 295 24.96 -13.55 8.04
C GLY A 295 24.04 -12.92 9.08
N LEU A 296 23.40 -11.79 8.75
CA LEU A 296 22.52 -11.06 9.68
C LEU A 296 21.29 -11.87 10.10
N HIS A 297 20.73 -12.65 9.18
CA HIS A 297 19.50 -13.43 9.41
C HIS A 297 19.76 -14.92 9.67
N GLY A 298 21.03 -15.35 9.73
CA GLY A 298 21.41 -16.74 9.93
C GLY A 298 20.91 -17.68 8.82
N LEU A 299 20.92 -17.20 7.57
CA LEU A 299 20.39 -17.93 6.42
C LEU A 299 21.50 -18.68 5.68
N ARG A 300 21.12 -19.79 5.05
CA ARG A 300 21.97 -20.45 4.04
C ARG A 300 22.02 -19.63 2.75
N ASP A 301 23.00 -19.88 1.89
CA ASP A 301 23.16 -19.16 0.61
C ASP A 301 21.91 -19.26 -0.29
N ASP A 302 21.29 -20.45 -0.36
CA ASP A 302 20.05 -20.67 -1.14
C ASP A 302 18.87 -19.86 -0.59
N GLU A 303 18.78 -19.74 0.73
CA GLU A 303 17.77 -18.93 1.41
C GLU A 303 18.03 -17.44 1.25
N ALA A 304 19.29 -17.02 1.29
CA ALA A 304 19.70 -15.65 1.06
C ALA A 304 19.36 -15.22 -0.38
N ASP A 305 19.63 -16.06 -1.38
CA ASP A 305 19.24 -15.80 -2.77
C ASP A 305 17.74 -15.59 -2.94
N ILE A 306 16.93 -16.43 -2.29
CA ILE A 306 15.46 -16.29 -2.30
C ILE A 306 15.04 -15.00 -1.61
N LEU A 307 15.66 -14.64 -0.49
CA LEU A 307 15.38 -13.39 0.21
C LEU A 307 15.69 -12.17 -0.66
N LEU A 308 16.86 -12.15 -1.32
CA LEU A 308 17.26 -11.06 -2.22
C LEU A 308 16.28 -10.92 -3.39
N GLU A 309 15.87 -12.05 -3.98
CA GLU A 309 14.87 -12.08 -5.04
C GLU A 309 13.51 -11.53 -4.56
N VAL A 310 13.06 -11.87 -3.35
CA VAL A 310 11.82 -11.32 -2.77
C VAL A 310 11.91 -9.81 -2.53
N MET A 311 13.08 -9.31 -2.11
CA MET A 311 13.33 -7.89 -1.87
C MET A 311 13.48 -7.08 -3.16
N GLY A 312 13.70 -7.73 -4.30
CA GLY A 312 14.14 -7.09 -5.52
C GLY A 312 13.22 -7.21 -6.73
N ILE A 313 13.42 -6.31 -7.68
CA ILE A 313 12.85 -6.38 -9.04
C ILE A 313 13.81 -7.15 -9.93
N SER A 314 13.27 -8.15 -10.64
CA SER A 314 13.98 -9.05 -11.55
C SER A 314 13.37 -9.03 -12.96
N PRO A 315 14.04 -9.65 -13.95
CA PRO A 315 13.45 -9.92 -15.27
C PRO A 315 12.05 -10.54 -15.24
N ALA A 316 11.76 -11.38 -14.25
CA ALA A 316 10.48 -12.09 -14.14
C ALA A 316 9.30 -11.18 -13.74
N ASP A 317 9.56 -9.97 -13.25
CA ASP A 317 8.52 -9.08 -12.72
C ASP A 317 7.84 -8.20 -13.77
N GLY A 318 8.26 -8.28 -15.04
CA GLY A 318 7.78 -7.37 -16.09
C GLY A 318 6.26 -7.36 -16.29
N ALA A 319 5.59 -8.51 -16.18
CA ALA A 319 4.14 -8.57 -16.27
C ALA A 319 3.46 -7.86 -15.08
N HIS A 320 4.03 -8.00 -13.88
CA HIS A 320 3.52 -7.37 -12.68
C HIS A 320 3.67 -5.84 -12.73
N LEU A 321 4.84 -5.34 -13.13
CA LEU A 321 5.08 -3.90 -13.28
C LEU A 321 4.13 -3.22 -14.29
N LYS A 322 3.72 -3.94 -15.34
CA LYS A 322 2.74 -3.43 -16.31
C LYS A 322 1.31 -3.41 -15.78
N SER A 323 1.01 -4.24 -14.78
CA SER A 323 -0.35 -4.46 -14.28
C SER A 323 -0.79 -3.48 -13.19
N ILE A 324 0.17 -2.81 -12.53
CA ILE A 324 -0.10 -1.93 -11.40
C ILE A 324 0.43 -0.53 -11.71
N PRO A 325 -0.44 0.50 -11.70
CA PRO A 325 0.04 1.87 -11.65
C PRO A 325 0.65 2.11 -10.25
N ASP A 326 1.61 3.02 -10.12
CA ASP A 326 2.38 3.35 -8.89
C ASP A 326 3.80 2.74 -8.83
N CYS A 327 4.59 3.15 -7.85
CA CYS A 327 5.98 2.75 -7.65
C CYS A 327 6.10 1.35 -7.01
N PRO A 328 6.85 0.42 -7.62
CA PRO A 328 7.13 -0.89 -7.05
C PRO A 328 8.22 -0.69 -6.00
N GLN A 329 7.83 -0.45 -4.75
CA GLN A 329 8.71 -0.06 -3.63
C GLN A 329 9.63 -1.21 -3.16
N ALA A 330 10.32 -1.85 -4.09
CA ALA A 330 11.33 -2.86 -3.87
C ALA A 330 12.62 -2.23 -3.33
N LEU A 331 13.34 -2.97 -2.48
CA LEU A 331 14.60 -2.52 -1.89
C LEU A 331 15.79 -2.70 -2.85
N LEU A 332 15.63 -3.58 -3.84
CA LEU A 332 16.65 -3.93 -4.81
C LEU A 332 16.08 -3.91 -6.24
N ILE A 333 16.93 -3.63 -7.22
CA ILE A 333 16.61 -3.74 -8.65
C ILE A 333 17.80 -4.39 -9.33
N ARG A 334 17.58 -5.49 -10.08
CA ARG A 334 18.67 -6.16 -10.81
C ARG A 334 19.38 -5.16 -11.73
N GLY A 335 20.70 -5.07 -11.59
CA GLY A 335 21.57 -4.21 -12.42
C GLY A 335 22.45 -4.98 -13.40
N GLY A 336 22.31 -6.31 -13.42
CA GLY A 336 23.13 -7.27 -14.15
C GLY A 336 23.02 -8.66 -13.52
N ASP A 337 23.77 -9.62 -14.05
CA ASP A 337 23.71 -11.03 -13.65
C ASP A 337 24.13 -11.22 -12.17
N ASP A 338 25.11 -10.44 -11.71
CA ASP A 338 25.74 -10.60 -10.39
C ASP A 338 25.63 -9.36 -9.50
N CYS A 339 24.73 -8.42 -9.82
CA CYS A 339 24.59 -7.19 -9.03
C CYS A 339 23.17 -6.64 -8.94
N TRP A 340 22.95 -5.87 -7.88
CA TRP A 340 21.74 -5.13 -7.61
C TRP A 340 22.02 -3.65 -7.41
N HIS A 341 21.16 -2.81 -7.95
CA HIS A 341 20.98 -1.44 -7.45
C HIS A 341 20.16 -1.49 -6.16
N SER A 342 20.56 -0.72 -5.17
CA SER A 342 19.85 -0.55 -3.90
C SER A 342 19.39 0.91 -3.80
N PRO A 343 18.23 1.22 -4.42
CA PRO A 343 17.65 2.54 -4.33
C PRO A 343 17.11 2.82 -2.92
N VAL A 344 17.11 4.09 -2.52
CA VAL A 344 16.52 4.50 -1.23
C VAL A 344 14.99 4.55 -1.25
N PHE A 345 14.36 4.78 -2.42
CA PHE A 345 12.92 4.99 -2.49
C PHE A 345 12.12 3.79 -1.95
N GLY A 346 12.67 2.57 -2.09
CA GLY A 346 12.03 1.33 -1.63
C GLY A 346 11.89 1.28 -0.11
N GLY A 347 12.93 1.67 0.63
CA GLY A 347 12.95 1.61 2.10
C GLY A 347 12.46 2.88 2.79
N LEU A 348 12.43 4.02 2.10
CA LEU A 348 11.94 5.29 2.66
C LEU A 348 10.41 5.42 2.65
N ASN A 349 9.70 4.57 1.91
CA ASN A 349 8.25 4.59 1.81
C ASN A 349 7.65 3.31 2.42
N CYS A 350 6.93 2.48 1.66
CA CYS A 350 6.26 1.27 2.13
C CYS A 350 6.65 0.05 1.27
N PRO A 351 7.63 -0.77 1.72
CA PRO A 351 8.10 -1.92 0.94
C PRO A 351 7.22 -3.18 1.07
N PHE A 352 6.34 -3.26 2.08
CA PHE A 352 5.55 -4.46 2.36
C PHE A 352 4.58 -4.87 1.24
N PRO A 353 3.87 -3.96 0.53
CA PRO A 353 3.03 -4.35 -0.58
C PRO A 353 3.81 -5.06 -1.69
N TRP A 354 5.03 -4.59 -2.01
CA TRP A 354 5.95 -5.28 -2.93
C TRP A 354 6.27 -6.69 -2.43
N MET A 355 6.77 -6.80 -1.19
CA MET A 355 7.11 -8.09 -0.56
C MET A 355 5.96 -9.08 -0.66
N ASN A 356 4.78 -8.68 -0.19
CA ASN A 356 3.60 -9.52 -0.11
C ASN A 356 3.19 -10.03 -1.48
N ARG A 357 3.17 -9.16 -2.50
CA ARG A 357 2.82 -9.56 -3.86
C ARG A 357 3.91 -10.41 -4.51
N LYS A 358 5.19 -10.19 -4.21
CA LYS A 358 6.30 -11.02 -4.71
C LYS A 358 6.22 -12.43 -4.11
N LEU A 359 5.98 -12.54 -2.80
CA LEU A 359 5.72 -13.82 -2.11
C LEU A 359 4.51 -14.55 -2.70
N GLN A 360 3.39 -13.85 -2.95
CA GLN A 360 2.21 -14.42 -3.61
C GLN A 360 2.51 -15.00 -4.99
N ARG A 361 3.37 -14.34 -5.78
CA ARG A 361 3.75 -14.80 -7.13
C ARG A 361 4.70 -15.98 -7.08
N MET A 362 5.69 -15.96 -6.19
CA MET A 362 6.73 -16.99 -6.10
C MET A 362 6.24 -18.25 -5.38
N PHE A 363 5.42 -18.11 -4.34
CA PHE A 363 5.05 -19.18 -3.41
C PHE A 363 3.53 -19.26 -3.20
N ARG A 364 2.76 -19.22 -4.29
CA ARG A 364 1.29 -19.15 -4.24
C ARG A 364 0.64 -20.22 -3.34
N PRO A 365 1.00 -21.51 -3.43
CA PRO A 365 0.38 -22.53 -2.59
C PRO A 365 0.64 -22.33 -1.09
N ASP A 366 1.81 -21.82 -0.72
CA ASP A 366 2.18 -21.58 0.68
C ASP A 366 1.46 -20.34 1.21
N TRP A 367 1.39 -19.29 0.37
CA TRP A 367 0.62 -18.10 0.66
C TRP A 367 -0.84 -18.42 0.94
N ASP A 368 -1.50 -19.18 0.06
CA ASP A 368 -2.90 -19.55 0.22
C ASP A 368 -3.16 -20.37 1.50
N ARG A 369 -2.21 -21.21 1.93
CA ARG A 369 -2.29 -21.91 3.23
C ARG A 369 -2.13 -20.96 4.41
N ALA A 370 -1.16 -20.04 4.35
CA ALA A 370 -0.92 -19.06 5.40
C ALA A 370 -2.09 -18.09 5.57
N VAL A 371 -2.79 -17.76 4.48
CA VAL A 371 -4.01 -16.93 4.50
C VAL A 371 -5.09 -17.52 5.42
N ASN A 372 -5.20 -18.85 5.51
CA ASN A 372 -6.20 -19.50 6.37
C ASN A 372 -5.96 -19.28 7.87
N LEU A 373 -4.76 -18.85 8.27
CA LEU A 373 -4.42 -18.58 9.67
C LEU A 373 -4.76 -17.14 10.10
N ARG A 374 -5.04 -16.26 9.13
CA ARG A 374 -5.28 -14.83 9.36
C ARG A 374 -6.53 -14.54 10.17
N GLU A 375 -7.59 -15.34 10.01
CA GLU A 375 -8.86 -15.11 10.70
C GLU A 375 -8.70 -15.21 12.23
N ALA A 376 -7.95 -16.21 12.70
CA ALA A 376 -7.65 -16.37 14.12
C ALA A 376 -6.90 -15.14 14.68
N ALA A 377 -5.87 -14.68 13.98
CA ALA A 377 -5.13 -13.48 14.35
C ALA A 377 -6.03 -12.23 14.36
N PHE A 378 -6.91 -12.08 13.36
CA PHE A 378 -7.84 -10.94 13.31
C PHE A 378 -8.82 -10.93 14.48
N ARG A 379 -9.26 -12.12 14.89
CA ARG A 379 -10.17 -12.30 16.00
C ARG A 379 -9.50 -12.00 17.34
N ASP A 380 -8.22 -12.31 17.49
CA ASP A 380 -7.42 -11.97 18.66
C ASP A 380 -7.20 -10.45 18.77
N ASP A 381 -6.89 -9.80 17.64
CA ASP A 381 -6.83 -8.33 17.55
C ASP A 381 -8.15 -7.69 17.98
N LEU A 382 -9.28 -8.20 17.47
CA LEU A 382 -10.61 -7.71 17.86
C LEU A 382 -10.88 -7.91 19.35
N ARG A 383 -10.50 -9.06 19.91
CA ARG A 383 -10.64 -9.35 21.35
C ARG A 383 -9.85 -8.34 22.21
N ALA A 384 -8.67 -7.94 21.77
CA ALA A 384 -7.83 -6.97 22.49
C ALA A 384 -8.50 -5.59 22.62
N LEU A 385 -9.40 -5.21 21.69
CA LEU A 385 -10.15 -3.95 21.78
C LEU A 385 -11.28 -3.97 22.81
N PHE A 386 -11.77 -5.15 23.17
CA PHE A 386 -12.90 -5.35 24.07
C PHE A 386 -12.51 -6.33 25.19
N PRO A 387 -11.68 -5.91 26.15
CA PRO A 387 -11.14 -6.80 27.16
C PRO A 387 -12.16 -7.14 28.28
N GLU A 388 -11.93 -8.29 28.91
CA GLU A 388 -12.56 -8.70 30.17
C GLU A 388 -12.23 -7.70 31.32
N PRO A 389 -13.06 -7.58 32.38
CA PRO A 389 -14.28 -8.36 32.67
C PRO A 389 -15.55 -7.80 32.02
N ARG A 390 -15.48 -6.61 31.39
CA ARG A 390 -16.68 -5.95 30.84
C ARG A 390 -17.23 -6.70 29.64
N PHE A 391 -16.37 -7.08 28.71
CA PHE A 391 -16.77 -7.73 27.47
C PHE A 391 -16.47 -9.21 27.52
N PHE A 392 -17.42 -10.01 27.07
CA PHE A 392 -17.26 -11.45 26.87
C PHE A 392 -17.11 -11.73 25.39
N MET A 393 -16.13 -12.55 25.03
CA MET A 393 -15.96 -13.03 23.66
C MET A 393 -15.66 -14.53 23.68
N PRO A 394 -16.55 -15.39 23.14
CA PRO A 394 -16.30 -16.82 23.01
C PRO A 394 -14.98 -17.13 22.28
N GLN A 395 -14.35 -18.25 22.68
CA GLN A 395 -13.06 -18.68 22.13
C GLN A 395 -13.15 -19.32 20.75
N LYS A 396 -14.33 -19.67 20.23
CA LYS A 396 -14.50 -20.26 18.90
C LYS A 396 -15.57 -19.51 18.11
N THR A 397 -15.53 -19.65 16.79
CA THR A 397 -16.62 -19.22 15.90
C THR A 397 -17.88 -20.01 16.21
N HIS A 398 -19.05 -19.46 15.85
CA HIS A 398 -20.33 -20.10 16.11
C HIS A 398 -21.07 -20.42 14.81
N PRO A 399 -21.22 -21.70 14.43
CA PRO A 399 -21.92 -22.08 13.21
C PRO A 399 -23.44 -21.96 13.38
N LEU A 400 -24.10 -21.26 12.47
CA LEU A 400 -25.56 -21.23 12.36
C LEU A 400 -26.06 -22.39 11.51
N ARG A 401 -27.01 -23.15 12.05
CA ARG A 401 -27.56 -24.35 11.42
C ARG A 401 -29.07 -24.34 11.45
N ASP A 402 -29.64 -24.86 10.36
CA ASP A 402 -31.03 -25.30 10.29
C ASP A 402 -31.05 -26.83 10.20
N GLY A 403 -31.34 -27.47 11.33
CA GLY A 403 -31.13 -28.91 11.51
C GLY A 403 -29.68 -29.31 11.24
N ARG A 404 -29.45 -30.10 10.18
CA ARG A 404 -28.11 -30.53 9.76
C ARG A 404 -27.44 -29.58 8.75
N ARG A 405 -28.20 -28.70 8.11
CA ARG A 405 -27.69 -27.79 7.09
C ARG A 405 -26.97 -26.62 7.75
N MET A 406 -25.72 -26.36 7.33
CA MET A 406 -25.00 -25.15 7.69
C MET A 406 -25.56 -23.99 6.87
N LEU A 407 -25.97 -22.91 7.55
CA LEU A 407 -26.45 -21.70 6.92
C LEU A 407 -25.29 -20.73 6.69
N THR A 408 -24.56 -20.43 7.76
CA THR A 408 -23.38 -19.56 7.80
C THR A 408 -22.69 -19.73 9.16
N ASP A 409 -21.64 -18.98 9.43
CA ASP A 409 -20.93 -18.87 10.69
C ASP A 409 -20.88 -17.44 11.21
N ILE A 410 -20.64 -17.31 12.50
CA ILE A 410 -20.33 -16.05 13.18
C ILE A 410 -18.87 -16.13 13.59
N ASP A 411 -18.03 -15.34 12.91
CA ASP A 411 -16.58 -15.33 13.10
C ASP A 411 -16.22 -14.81 14.51
N ALA A 412 -16.97 -13.84 15.01
CA ALA A 412 -16.80 -13.30 16.35
C ALA A 412 -18.10 -12.80 16.98
N THR A 413 -18.24 -13.06 18.28
CA THR A 413 -19.34 -12.58 19.12
C THR A 413 -18.77 -11.81 20.30
N ILE A 414 -19.24 -10.58 20.52
CA ILE A 414 -18.85 -9.76 21.68
C ILE A 414 -20.11 -9.37 22.45
N PHE A 415 -20.11 -9.65 23.74
CA PHE A 415 -21.20 -9.29 24.65
C PHE A 415 -20.72 -8.32 25.72
N ASP A 416 -21.32 -7.13 25.76
CA ASP A 416 -21.06 -6.15 26.82
C ASP A 416 -21.94 -6.46 28.04
N ARG A 417 -21.33 -7.00 29.10
CA ARG A 417 -22.03 -7.40 30.33
C ARG A 417 -22.70 -6.22 31.04
N ASN A 418 -22.22 -5.00 30.83
CA ASN A 418 -22.77 -3.82 31.49
C ASN A 418 -24.06 -3.33 30.83
N THR A 419 -24.16 -3.44 29.50
CA THR A 419 -25.27 -2.88 28.72
C THR A 419 -26.24 -3.95 28.23
N GLY A 420 -25.80 -5.21 28.14
CA GLY A 420 -26.56 -6.29 27.53
C GLY A 420 -26.52 -6.26 26.00
N THR A 421 -25.59 -5.53 25.39
CA THR A 421 -25.46 -5.44 23.94
C THR A 421 -24.65 -6.62 23.40
N LEU A 422 -25.28 -7.42 22.55
CA LEU A 422 -24.69 -8.53 21.79
C LEU A 422 -24.31 -8.03 20.40
N SER A 423 -23.03 -8.12 20.05
CA SER A 423 -22.50 -7.77 18.74
C SER A 423 -21.97 -8.99 18.03
N LEU A 424 -22.42 -9.20 16.79
CA LEU A 424 -21.97 -10.28 15.92
C LEU A 424 -21.13 -9.69 14.80
N PHE A 425 -20.02 -10.34 14.48
CA PHE A 425 -19.05 -9.87 13.49
C PHE A 425 -18.87 -10.94 12.42
N GLN A 426 -18.99 -10.53 11.16
CA GLN A 426 -18.32 -11.18 10.04
C GLN A 426 -16.98 -10.49 9.84
N LEU A 427 -15.89 -11.25 9.91
CA LEU A 427 -14.53 -10.85 9.63
C LEU A 427 -14.19 -11.21 8.18
N LYS A 428 -13.59 -10.26 7.45
CA LYS A 428 -13.09 -10.50 6.09
C LYS A 428 -11.66 -9.99 5.97
N TRP A 429 -10.72 -10.90 5.76
CA TRP A 429 -9.34 -10.51 5.51
C TRP A 429 -9.10 -10.24 4.03
N GLN A 430 -9.19 -8.97 3.65
CA GLN A 430 -8.82 -8.53 2.30
C GLN A 430 -7.38 -8.04 2.32
N ASP A 431 -6.59 -8.43 1.31
CA ASP A 431 -5.27 -7.82 1.08
C ASP A 431 -5.44 -6.32 0.77
N SER A 432 -4.35 -5.57 0.56
CA SER A 432 -4.41 -4.23 -0.06
C SER A 432 -4.52 -4.36 -1.58
N PHE A 433 -5.32 -3.51 -2.25
CA PHE A 433 -5.46 -3.52 -3.72
C PHE A 433 -4.54 -2.47 -4.36
N GLU A 434 -3.80 -1.73 -3.54
CA GLU A 434 -2.94 -0.62 -3.94
C GLU A 434 -3.68 0.30 -4.92
N ALA A 435 -3.15 0.50 -6.12
CA ALA A 435 -3.76 1.34 -7.15
C ALA A 435 -4.48 0.55 -8.26
N SER A 436 -4.66 -0.77 -8.13
CA SER A 436 -5.35 -1.61 -9.11
C SER A 436 -6.87 -1.50 -8.99
N LEU A 437 -7.52 -0.88 -9.98
CA LEU A 437 -8.98 -0.74 -10.00
C LEU A 437 -9.71 -2.04 -10.30
N ARG A 438 -9.05 -2.97 -10.99
CA ARG A 438 -9.57 -4.33 -11.20
C ARG A 438 -9.67 -5.09 -9.88
N GLU A 439 -8.61 -5.09 -9.09
CA GLU A 439 -8.62 -5.73 -7.77
C GLU A 439 -9.61 -5.05 -6.84
N ARG A 440 -9.64 -3.70 -6.86
CA ARG A 440 -10.64 -2.92 -6.14
C ARG A 440 -12.07 -3.36 -6.46
N ALA A 441 -12.44 -3.41 -7.75
CA ALA A 441 -13.79 -3.78 -8.17
C ALA A 441 -14.14 -5.22 -7.75
N SER A 442 -13.21 -6.17 -7.93
CA SER A 442 -13.41 -7.56 -7.49
C SER A 442 -13.67 -7.66 -5.99
N ARG A 443 -12.92 -6.91 -5.18
CA ARG A 443 -13.06 -6.94 -3.71
C ARG A 443 -14.32 -6.24 -3.24
N GLN A 444 -14.70 -5.14 -3.88
CA GLN A 444 -15.97 -4.47 -3.63
C GLN A 444 -17.14 -5.43 -3.86
N THR A 445 -17.21 -6.06 -5.04
CA THR A 445 -18.29 -6.99 -5.38
C THR A 445 -18.34 -8.16 -4.40
N ASN A 446 -17.20 -8.79 -4.12
CA ASN A 446 -17.16 -9.93 -3.19
C ASN A 446 -17.57 -9.52 -1.77
N LEU A 447 -17.06 -8.39 -1.27
CA LEU A 447 -17.39 -7.90 0.08
C LEU A 447 -18.88 -7.61 0.23
N THR A 448 -19.43 -6.81 -0.68
CA THR A 448 -20.82 -6.36 -0.57
C THR A 448 -21.75 -7.54 -0.72
N ARG A 449 -21.50 -8.44 -1.70
CA ARG A 449 -22.30 -9.64 -1.91
C ARG A 449 -22.28 -10.55 -0.68
N GLU A 450 -21.11 -11.00 -0.25
CA GLU A 450 -20.99 -11.95 0.88
C GLU A 450 -21.44 -11.33 2.20
N GLY A 451 -21.13 -10.06 2.44
CA GLY A 451 -21.56 -9.36 3.64
C GLY A 451 -23.07 -9.15 3.67
N ASN A 452 -23.70 -8.76 2.57
CA ASN A 452 -25.16 -8.61 2.49
C ASN A 452 -25.87 -9.96 2.64
N GLU A 453 -25.36 -11.02 1.98
CA GLU A 453 -25.85 -12.40 2.13
C GLU A 453 -25.79 -12.84 3.61
N TRP A 454 -24.67 -12.61 4.30
CA TRP A 454 -24.51 -12.93 5.72
C TRP A 454 -25.51 -12.16 6.60
N VAL A 455 -25.65 -10.85 6.40
CA VAL A 455 -26.58 -10.01 7.16
C VAL A 455 -28.02 -10.51 7.00
N GLU A 456 -28.40 -10.91 5.79
CA GLU A 456 -29.71 -11.46 5.51
C GLU A 456 -29.93 -12.81 6.21
N VAL A 457 -28.98 -13.75 6.09
CA VAL A 457 -29.06 -15.06 6.74
C VAL A 457 -29.19 -14.93 8.26
N VAL A 458 -28.34 -14.12 8.89
CA VAL A 458 -28.38 -13.92 10.36
C VAL A 458 -29.68 -13.25 10.80
N SER A 459 -30.14 -12.24 10.05
CA SER A 459 -31.39 -11.53 10.36
C SER A 459 -32.59 -12.46 10.26
N THR A 460 -32.67 -13.25 9.18
CA THR A 460 -33.75 -14.21 8.94
C THR A 460 -33.73 -15.34 9.97
N TYR A 461 -32.55 -15.88 10.30
CA TYR A 461 -32.39 -16.89 11.36
C TYR A 461 -32.92 -16.45 12.73
N CYS A 462 -32.85 -15.14 13.01
CA CYS A 462 -33.31 -14.55 14.27
C CYS A 462 -34.81 -14.24 14.32
N THR A 463 -35.54 -14.43 13.21
CA THR A 463 -36.96 -14.04 13.11
C THR A 463 -37.83 -14.87 14.04
N GLY A 464 -38.69 -14.21 14.81
CA GLY A 464 -39.60 -14.87 15.76
C GLY A 464 -38.96 -15.33 17.08
N LEU A 465 -37.65 -15.18 17.26
CA LEU A 465 -36.97 -15.51 18.52
C LEU A 465 -37.05 -14.34 19.52
N ASN A 466 -37.29 -14.66 20.80
CA ASN A 466 -37.17 -13.67 21.88
C ASN A 466 -35.68 -13.36 22.19
N GLY A 467 -35.42 -12.32 22.98
CA GLY A 467 -34.06 -11.84 23.27
C GLY A 467 -33.10 -12.91 23.80
N THR A 468 -33.54 -13.66 24.82
CA THR A 468 -32.76 -14.72 25.46
C THR A 468 -32.50 -15.89 24.51
N GLU A 469 -33.56 -16.39 23.85
CA GLU A 469 -33.46 -17.52 22.91
C GLU A 469 -32.53 -17.18 21.75
N ARG A 470 -32.68 -15.97 21.20
CA ARG A 470 -31.80 -15.45 20.15
C ARG A 470 -30.34 -15.41 20.61
N ALA A 471 -30.06 -14.81 21.76
CA ALA A 471 -28.70 -14.70 22.29
C ALA A 471 -28.04 -16.06 22.54
N PHE A 472 -28.79 -17.01 23.09
CA PHE A 472 -28.33 -18.38 23.31
C PHE A 472 -28.02 -19.09 21.98
N ARG A 473 -28.93 -19.03 21.00
CA ARG A 473 -28.73 -19.62 19.67
C ARG A 473 -27.60 -18.98 18.87
N LEU A 474 -27.19 -17.77 19.21
CA LEU A 474 -26.06 -17.05 18.60
C LEU A 474 -24.73 -17.29 19.34
N GLY A 475 -24.69 -18.24 20.28
CA GLY A 475 -23.46 -18.74 20.89
C GLY A 475 -23.12 -18.11 22.24
N LEU A 476 -24.04 -17.38 22.89
CA LEU A 476 -23.85 -16.99 24.29
C LEU A 476 -24.22 -18.14 25.25
N PRO A 477 -23.44 -18.35 26.33
CA PRO A 477 -23.86 -19.19 27.44
C PRO A 477 -25.21 -18.73 28.01
N GLN A 478 -26.04 -19.68 28.45
CA GLN A 478 -27.40 -19.42 28.95
C GLN A 478 -27.44 -18.31 30.02
N GLU A 479 -26.45 -18.30 30.92
CA GLU A 479 -26.31 -17.32 31.99
C GLU A 479 -26.20 -15.88 31.46
N LEU A 480 -25.44 -15.68 30.38
CA LEU A 480 -25.26 -14.38 29.75
C LEU A 480 -26.41 -14.04 28.81
N ALA A 481 -26.97 -15.04 28.11
CA ALA A 481 -28.05 -14.86 27.15
C ALA A 481 -29.29 -14.20 27.78
N SER A 482 -29.60 -14.52 29.03
CA SER A 482 -30.72 -13.91 29.78
C SER A 482 -30.61 -12.40 29.97
N ASN A 483 -29.38 -11.85 29.90
CA ASN A 483 -29.08 -10.43 30.06
C ASN A 483 -28.99 -9.67 28.73
N ALA A 484 -29.20 -10.35 27.59
CA ALA A 484 -29.10 -9.73 26.27
C ALA A 484 -30.32 -8.84 25.98
N LYS A 485 -30.06 -7.56 25.71
CA LYS A 485 -31.08 -6.53 25.46
C LYS A 485 -31.12 -6.08 24.00
N ALA A 486 -29.99 -6.12 23.30
CA ALA A 486 -29.87 -5.62 21.94
C ALA A 486 -28.89 -6.46 21.11
N MET A 487 -29.18 -6.57 19.81
CA MET A 487 -28.29 -7.21 18.83
C MET A 487 -27.77 -6.17 17.83
N ARG A 488 -26.47 -6.24 17.50
CA ARG A 488 -25.79 -5.37 16.54
C ARG A 488 -24.97 -6.23 15.59
N LEU A 489 -25.10 -5.99 14.29
CA LEU A 489 -24.37 -6.71 13.25
C LEU A 489 -23.22 -5.86 12.73
N PHE A 490 -22.05 -6.45 12.56
CA PHE A 490 -20.86 -5.81 12.04
C PHE A 490 -20.27 -6.64 10.89
N VAL A 491 -19.87 -5.96 9.83
CA VAL A 491 -19.00 -6.52 8.79
C VAL A 491 -17.68 -5.75 8.88
N LEU A 492 -16.63 -6.46 9.28
CA LEU A 492 -15.32 -5.89 9.58
C LEU A 492 -14.28 -6.45 8.61
N THR A 493 -13.63 -5.57 7.86
CA THR A 493 -12.56 -5.97 6.94
C THR A 493 -11.19 -5.61 7.51
N ARG A 494 -10.14 -6.37 7.15
CA ARG A 494 -8.77 -5.95 7.52
C ARG A 494 -8.38 -4.66 6.80
N ASN A 495 -8.60 -4.63 5.48
CA ASN A 495 -8.32 -3.48 4.62
C ASN A 495 -9.55 -3.16 3.77
N GLY A 496 -9.91 -1.88 3.70
CA GLY A 496 -10.97 -1.37 2.80
C GLY A 496 -12.36 -1.92 3.12
N ALA A 497 -13.25 -1.11 3.67
CA ALA A 497 -14.63 -1.51 3.88
C ALA A 497 -15.62 -0.62 3.15
N ARG A 498 -15.19 0.57 2.74
CA ARG A 498 -16.04 1.52 2.04
C ARG A 498 -15.51 1.68 0.63
N PHE A 499 -16.36 1.41 -0.35
CA PHE A 499 -16.02 1.51 -1.76
C PHE A 499 -16.93 2.54 -2.45
N SER A 500 -16.36 3.24 -3.42
CA SER A 500 -17.09 4.15 -4.30
C SER A 500 -17.89 3.40 -5.38
N GLY A 501 -19.08 3.87 -5.72
CA GLY A 501 -19.95 3.19 -6.69
C GLY A 501 -20.44 1.81 -6.21
N GLY A 502 -20.92 0.98 -7.15
CA GLY A 502 -21.34 -0.40 -6.90
C GLY A 502 -22.61 -0.58 -6.06
N GLU A 503 -22.82 -1.81 -5.59
CA GLU A 503 -23.99 -2.18 -4.78
C GLU A 503 -23.98 -1.54 -3.38
N VAL A 504 -25.17 -1.29 -2.85
CA VAL A 504 -25.35 -0.69 -1.53
C VAL A 504 -25.14 -1.74 -0.44
N GLN A 505 -24.33 -1.39 0.55
CA GLN A 505 -24.12 -2.18 1.76
C GLN A 505 -25.37 -2.20 2.64
N ASP A 506 -25.71 -3.36 3.20
CA ASP A 506 -26.89 -3.53 4.03
C ASP A 506 -26.84 -2.65 5.30
N SER A 507 -27.84 -1.78 5.42
CA SER A 507 -27.94 -0.81 6.52
C SER A 507 -28.20 -1.43 7.90
N ARG A 508 -28.62 -2.70 7.98
CA ARG A 508 -28.80 -3.44 9.24
C ARG A 508 -27.46 -3.69 9.94
N ALA A 509 -26.36 -3.74 9.19
CA ALA A 509 -25.01 -3.89 9.73
C ALA A 509 -24.21 -2.58 9.72
N ALA A 510 -23.17 -2.57 10.55
CA ALA A 510 -22.13 -1.55 10.57
C ALA A 510 -20.91 -2.04 9.82
N TRP A 511 -20.41 -1.22 8.88
CA TRP A 511 -19.32 -1.59 7.98
C TRP A 511 -18.07 -0.79 8.32
N PHE A 512 -16.98 -1.50 8.63
CA PHE A 512 -15.71 -0.91 9.04
C PHE A 512 -14.53 -1.63 8.43
N SER A 513 -13.49 -0.88 8.08
CA SER A 513 -12.14 -1.45 8.01
C SER A 513 -11.55 -1.46 9.41
N TRP A 514 -10.54 -2.30 9.63
CA TRP A 514 -9.86 -2.40 10.91
C TRP A 514 -9.34 -1.04 11.38
N PHE A 515 -8.69 -0.28 10.51
CA PHE A 515 -8.16 1.04 10.84
C PHE A 515 -9.25 2.05 11.19
N ASP A 516 -10.41 2.00 10.51
CA ASP A 516 -11.52 2.89 10.85
C ASP A 516 -12.13 2.50 12.19
N LEU A 517 -12.29 1.20 12.48
CA LEU A 517 -12.73 0.73 13.79
C LEU A 517 -11.80 1.20 14.91
N LEU A 518 -10.48 1.04 14.74
CA LEU A 518 -9.47 1.54 15.69
C LEU A 518 -9.62 3.04 15.94
N ARG A 519 -9.77 3.82 14.87
CA ARG A 519 -9.98 5.27 14.94
C ARG A 519 -11.25 5.62 15.71
N GLN A 520 -12.36 4.94 15.42
CA GLN A 520 -13.63 5.20 16.11
C GLN A 520 -13.54 4.82 17.59
N CYS A 521 -12.97 3.65 17.92
CA CYS A 521 -12.77 3.22 19.31
C CYS A 521 -11.93 4.23 20.09
N HIS A 522 -10.83 4.72 19.51
CA HIS A 522 -10.01 5.77 20.12
C HIS A 522 -10.78 7.09 20.32
N GLY A 523 -11.67 7.43 19.38
CA GLY A 523 -12.49 8.64 19.45
C GLY A 523 -13.62 8.60 20.49
N LEU A 524 -14.05 7.41 20.92
CA LEU A 524 -15.13 7.25 21.90
C LEU A 524 -14.66 7.60 23.31
N LYS A 525 -15.08 8.76 23.82
CA LYS A 525 -14.81 9.18 25.20
C LYS A 525 -15.79 8.54 26.17
N ARG A 526 -15.33 7.55 26.96
CA ARG A 526 -16.09 6.86 28.02
C ARG A 526 -17.53 6.49 27.62
N PRO A 527 -17.72 5.75 26.52
CA PRO A 527 -19.06 5.42 26.04
C PRO A 527 -19.78 4.50 27.05
N VAL A 528 -21.06 4.81 27.29
CA VAL A 528 -21.93 3.96 28.12
C VAL A 528 -22.16 2.63 27.40
N ASP A 529 -22.47 2.64 26.10
CA ASP A 529 -22.62 1.47 25.23
C ASP A 529 -21.75 1.62 23.96
N PRO A 530 -20.45 1.31 24.02
CA PRO A 530 -19.53 1.46 22.89
C PRO A 530 -19.98 0.67 21.66
N LEU A 531 -20.52 -0.53 21.86
CA LEU A 531 -20.92 -1.40 20.75
C LEU A 531 -22.10 -0.80 19.97
N THR A 532 -23.13 -0.29 20.66
CA THR A 532 -24.22 0.40 19.98
C THR A 532 -23.75 1.70 19.31
N ASP A 533 -22.84 2.45 19.94
CA ASP A 533 -22.33 3.71 19.36
C ASP A 533 -21.50 3.46 18.09
N LEU A 534 -20.59 2.47 18.13
CA LEU A 534 -19.85 2.02 16.94
C LEU A 534 -20.80 1.55 15.84
N TRP A 535 -21.81 0.76 16.19
CA TRP A 535 -22.77 0.27 15.22
C TRP A 535 -23.52 1.42 14.53
N LYS A 536 -23.96 2.44 15.29
CA LYS A 536 -24.59 3.65 14.75
C LYS A 536 -23.66 4.43 13.83
N ILE A 537 -22.36 4.47 14.12
CA ILE A 537 -21.36 5.14 13.28
C ILE A 537 -21.15 4.37 11.97
N GLY A 538 -20.94 3.06 12.05
CA GLY A 538 -20.58 2.23 10.90
C GLY A 538 -21.69 2.05 9.88
N ARG A 539 -22.97 2.13 10.29
CA ARG A 539 -24.10 2.12 9.34
C ARG A 539 -24.31 3.43 8.60
N ARG A 540 -23.70 4.53 9.04
CA ARG A 540 -23.88 5.84 8.42
C ARG A 540 -22.94 5.95 7.22
N SER A 541 -23.52 5.88 6.04
CA SER A 541 -22.87 6.33 4.80
C SER A 541 -22.87 7.86 4.75
N ARG A 542 -22.07 8.51 5.61
CA ARG A 542 -21.82 9.95 5.49
C ARG A 542 -21.12 10.17 4.16
N ARG A 543 -21.81 10.83 3.22
CA ARG A 543 -21.19 11.23 1.96
C ARG A 543 -19.96 12.09 2.28
N PRO A 544 -18.78 11.74 1.74
CA PRO A 544 -17.61 12.58 1.90
C PRO A 544 -17.88 13.97 1.32
N ARG A 545 -17.16 14.97 1.83
CA ARG A 545 -17.28 16.32 1.30
C ARG A 545 -16.80 16.31 -0.16
N LYS A 546 -17.71 16.60 -1.10
CA LYS A 546 -17.36 16.72 -2.51
C LYS A 546 -16.31 17.82 -2.68
N ARG A 547 -15.14 17.44 -3.20
CA ARG A 547 -14.18 18.40 -3.73
C ARG A 547 -14.67 18.76 -5.12
N ARG A 548 -15.09 20.00 -5.34
CA ARG A 548 -15.39 20.49 -6.68
C ARG A 548 -14.13 21.10 -7.28
N GLY A 549 -13.91 20.83 -8.56
CA GLY A 549 -12.78 21.39 -9.27
C GLY A 549 -12.58 20.72 -10.61
N VAL A 550 -11.84 21.43 -11.47
CA VAL A 550 -11.35 20.90 -12.73
C VAL A 550 -9.83 20.83 -12.61
N GLN A 551 -9.29 19.63 -12.79
CA GLN A 551 -7.86 19.44 -13.02
C GLN A 551 -7.65 19.14 -14.50
N SER A 552 -6.50 19.51 -15.05
CA SER A 552 -6.18 19.17 -16.42
C SER A 552 -4.70 18.94 -16.61
N PHE A 553 -4.37 18.06 -17.55
CA PHE A 553 -3.03 17.87 -18.05
C PHE A 553 -3.07 17.70 -19.57
N GLU A 554 -1.93 17.81 -20.22
CA GLU A 554 -1.80 17.65 -21.66
C GLU A 554 -0.94 16.43 -21.95
N LEU A 555 -1.36 15.64 -22.95
CA LEU A 555 -0.61 14.49 -23.45
C LEU A 555 -0.67 14.51 -24.97
N ASN A 556 0.48 14.67 -25.63
CA ASN A 556 0.61 14.75 -27.09
C ASN A 556 -0.35 15.77 -27.75
N GLY A 557 -0.40 17.01 -27.25
CA GLY A 557 -1.31 18.05 -27.77
C GLY A 557 -2.79 17.83 -27.42
N VAL A 558 -3.13 16.74 -26.73
CA VAL A 558 -4.49 16.44 -26.28
C VAL A 558 -4.66 16.88 -24.83
N ARG A 559 -5.53 17.87 -24.62
CA ARG A 559 -5.94 18.29 -23.28
C ARG A 559 -6.88 17.26 -22.66
N ILE A 560 -6.53 16.78 -21.48
CA ILE A 560 -7.33 15.91 -20.63
C ILE A 560 -7.86 16.73 -19.46
N GLU A 561 -9.17 16.70 -19.21
CA GLU A 561 -9.82 17.35 -18.09
C GLU A 561 -10.41 16.31 -17.13
N ILE A 562 -10.24 16.51 -15.84
CA ILE A 562 -10.83 15.72 -14.76
C ILE A 562 -11.75 16.64 -13.98
N VAL A 563 -13.04 16.37 -14.02
CA VAL A 563 -14.07 17.17 -13.34
C VAL A 563 -14.59 16.40 -12.15
N MET A 564 -14.39 16.95 -10.97
CA MET A 564 -14.96 16.41 -9.74
C MET A 564 -16.35 17.03 -9.50
N ALA A 565 -17.42 16.26 -9.72
CA ALA A 565 -18.81 16.74 -9.74
C ALA A 565 -19.49 16.80 -8.37
#